data_AF-A0AAE4D3F0-F1
#
_entry.id   AF-A0AAE4D3F0-F1
#
_cell.length_a   1.000
_cell.length_b   1.000
_cell.length_c   1.000
_cell.angle_alpha   90.00
_cell.angle_beta   90.00
_cell.angle_gamma   90.00
#
_symmetry.space_group_name_H-M   'P 1'
#
loop_
_entity.id
_entity.type
_entity.pdbx_description
1 polymer ?
#
loop_
_entity_poly.entity_id
_entity_poly.type
_entity_poly.pdbx_seq_one_letter_code
_entity_poly.pdbx_strand_id
1 'polypeptide(L)'
;MTRKELEKLRGEIDKQIEQLTQQDLKKAREAAEKAVASMGFSLDDVVGPSGKRKTRGSGTSRKSAGTPKYVNPDNPSQTWTGKGRQPKWFKDAIEAGKSPESMEI
;
A
#
# COMPACT_ATOMS: atom_id res chain seq x y z
N MET A 1 -17.65 -48.52 -5.74
CA MET A 1 -16.24 -48.19 -5.53
C MET A 1 -15.40 -48.81 -6.63
N THR A 2 -15.38 -48.15 -7.78
CA THR A 2 -14.51 -48.46 -8.91
C THR A 2 -13.22 -47.64 -8.80
N ARG A 3 -12.16 -48.05 -9.48
CA ARG A 3 -10.88 -47.32 -9.49
C ARG A 3 -11.05 -45.83 -9.85
N LYS A 4 -11.93 -45.52 -10.80
CA LYS A 4 -12.24 -44.14 -11.21
C LYS A 4 -12.90 -43.33 -10.10
N GLU A 5 -13.76 -43.95 -9.30
CA GLU A 5 -14.40 -43.30 -8.15
C GLU A 5 -13.37 -42.97 -7.05
N LEU A 6 -12.40 -43.87 -6.80
CA LEU A 6 -11.30 -43.63 -5.85
C LEU A 6 -10.37 -42.49 -6.30
N GLU A 7 -10.03 -42.44 -7.59
CA GLU A 7 -9.22 -41.36 -8.16
C GLU A 7 -9.94 -40.00 -8.07
N LYS A 8 -11.25 -39.98 -8.33
CA LYS A 8 -12.07 -38.77 -8.16
C LYS A 8 -12.10 -38.30 -6.71
N LEU A 9 -12.32 -39.22 -5.77
CA LEU A 9 -12.35 -38.90 -4.33
C LEU A 9 -11.01 -38.35 -3.84
N ARG A 10 -9.89 -38.89 -4.32
CA ARG A 10 -8.56 -38.35 -4.00
C ARG A 10 -8.41 -36.89 -4.43
N GLY A 11 -8.80 -36.56 -5.66
CA GLY A 11 -8.74 -35.18 -6.14
C GLY A 11 -9.67 -34.22 -5.39
N GLU A 12 -10.80 -34.72 -4.89
CA GLU A 12 -11.72 -33.96 -4.03
C GLU A 12 -11.10 -33.69 -2.66
N ILE A 13 -10.45 -34.70 -2.06
CA ILE A 13 -9.73 -34.58 -0.78
C ILE A 13 -8.57 -33.60 -0.91
N ASP A 14 -7.76 -33.68 -1.97
CA ASP A 14 -6.64 -32.76 -2.19
C ASP A 14 -7.12 -31.30 -2.28
N LYS A 15 -8.24 -31.07 -2.99
CA LYS A 15 -8.87 -29.74 -3.06
C LYS A 15 -9.38 -29.27 -1.70
N GLN A 16 -9.99 -30.16 -0.91
CA GLN A 16 -10.47 -29.81 0.42
C GLN A 16 -9.31 -29.48 1.38
N ILE A 17 -8.19 -30.20 1.29
CA ILE A 17 -6.98 -29.90 2.05
C ILE A 17 -6.46 -28.51 1.67
N GLU A 18 -6.36 -28.21 0.37
CA GLU A 18 -5.90 -26.91 -0.10
C GLU A 18 -6.84 -25.78 0.35
N GLN A 19 -8.16 -25.99 0.29
CA GLN A 19 -9.14 -25.03 0.82
C GLN A 19 -9.00 -24.79 2.32
N LEU A 20 -8.81 -25.85 3.12
CA LEU A 20 -8.60 -25.73 4.55
C LEU A 20 -7.30 -25.00 4.88
N THR A 21 -6.19 -25.32 4.21
CA THR A 21 -4.92 -24.61 4.39
C THR A 21 -5.03 -23.12 4.05
N GLN A 22 -5.75 -22.76 2.99
CA GLN A 22 -6.03 -21.35 2.65
C GLN A 22 -6.88 -20.65 3.73
N GLN A 23 -7.90 -21.33 4.26
CA GLN A 23 -8.70 -20.80 5.36
C GLN A 23 -7.89 -20.61 6.63
N ASP A 24 -7.03 -21.58 6.98
CA ASP A 24 -6.20 -21.50 8.17
C ASP A 24 -5.12 -20.42 8.04
N LEU A 25 -4.54 -20.25 6.85
CA LEU A 25 -3.62 -19.15 6.56
C LEU A 25 -4.33 -17.79 6.70
N LYS A 26 -5.57 -17.67 6.18
CA LYS A 26 -6.37 -16.45 6.34
C LYS A 26 -6.67 -16.15 7.81
N LYS A 27 -7.10 -17.16 8.59
CA LYS A 27 -7.34 -17.00 10.03
C LYS A 27 -6.07 -16.59 10.77
N ALA A 28 -4.93 -17.21 10.45
CA ALA A 28 -3.64 -16.85 11.04
C ALA A 28 -3.25 -15.40 10.71
N ARG A 29 -3.48 -14.96 9.48
CA ARG A 29 -3.25 -13.57 9.06
C ARG A 29 -4.15 -12.59 9.81
N GLU A 30 -5.45 -12.87 9.92
CA GLU A 30 -6.39 -12.02 10.66
C GLU A 30 -6.04 -11.95 12.15
N ALA A 31 -5.63 -13.06 12.76
CA ALA A 31 -5.19 -13.09 14.15
C ALA A 31 -3.92 -12.25 14.35
N ALA A 32 -2.94 -12.37 13.44
CA ALA A 32 -1.74 -11.55 13.45
C ALA A 32 -2.05 -10.06 13.24
N GLU A 33 -2.94 -9.73 12.30
CA GLU A 33 -3.37 -8.36 12.05
C GLU A 33 -4.07 -7.74 13.27
N LYS A 34 -4.97 -8.47 13.93
CA LYS A 34 -5.61 -8.02 15.18
C LYS A 34 -4.59 -7.79 16.29
N ALA A 35 -3.63 -8.71 16.46
CA ALA A 35 -2.58 -8.58 17.48
C ALA A 35 -1.74 -7.32 17.23
N VAL A 36 -1.36 -7.06 15.98
CA VAL A 36 -0.52 -5.93 15.61
C VAL A 36 -1.32 -4.61 15.65
N ALA A 37 -2.60 -4.63 15.26
CA ALA A 37 -3.51 -3.50 15.37
C ALA A 37 -3.75 -3.08 16.83
N SER A 38 -3.76 -4.03 17.77
CA SER A 38 -3.86 -3.72 19.21
C SER A 38 -2.68 -2.90 19.73
N MET A 39 -1.53 -2.97 19.04
CA MET A 39 -0.32 -2.22 19.35
C MET A 39 -0.20 -0.94 18.50
N GLY A 40 -1.19 -0.64 17.65
CA GLY A 40 -1.19 0.55 16.80
C GLY A 40 -0.34 0.42 15.52
N PHE A 41 0.04 -0.79 15.13
CA PHE A 41 0.84 -1.07 13.94
C PHE A 41 0.00 -1.83 12.89
N SER A 42 0.46 -1.88 11.63
CA SER A 42 -0.08 -2.80 10.62
C SER A 42 0.75 -4.07 10.52
N LEU A 43 0.16 -5.19 10.08
CA LEU A 43 0.88 -6.45 9.85
C LEU A 43 2.08 -6.26 8.91
N ASP A 44 1.96 -5.38 7.92
CA ASP A 44 3.03 -5.02 6.98
C ASP A 44 4.21 -4.29 7.64
N ASP A 45 4.00 -3.61 8.77
CA ASP A 45 5.04 -2.91 9.51
C ASP A 45 5.88 -3.88 10.38
N VAL A 46 5.27 -5.00 10.82
CA VAL A 46 5.91 -5.98 11.73
C VAL A 46 6.59 -7.12 10.99
N VAL A 47 6.01 -7.58 9.87
CA VAL A 47 6.58 -8.72 9.11
C VAL A 47 7.82 -8.30 8.30
N GLY A 48 8.09 -7.00 8.18
CA GLY A 48 9.18 -6.47 7.37
C GLY A 48 9.00 -6.80 5.88
N PRO A 49 9.80 -6.22 4.98
CA PRO A 49 9.71 -6.54 3.56
C PRO A 49 10.23 -7.96 3.31
N SER A 50 9.33 -8.94 3.37
CA SER A 50 9.57 -10.30 2.91
C SER A 50 10.01 -10.24 1.44
N GLY A 51 11.31 -10.41 1.20
CA GLY A 51 11.84 -10.98 -0.04
C GLY A 51 11.55 -10.23 -1.35
N LYS A 52 11.48 -8.90 -1.37
CA LYS A 52 11.92 -8.12 -2.53
C LYS A 52 12.65 -6.90 -2.02
N ARG A 53 13.97 -6.93 -2.19
CA ARG A 53 14.87 -5.78 -2.10
C ARG A 53 14.19 -4.60 -2.79
N LYS A 54 13.53 -3.73 -2.01
CA LYS A 54 13.09 -2.43 -2.50
C LYS A 54 14.39 -1.74 -2.90
N THR A 55 14.62 -1.71 -4.21
CA THR A 55 15.59 -0.83 -4.82
C THR A 55 15.38 0.55 -4.20
N ARG A 56 16.48 1.16 -3.77
CA ARG A 56 16.51 2.54 -3.27
C ARG A 56 15.92 3.42 -4.36
N GLY A 57 14.67 3.82 -4.21
CA GLY A 57 13.97 4.65 -5.18
C GLY A 57 12.46 4.57 -4.98
N SER A 58 11.87 5.70 -4.59
CA SER A 58 10.42 5.91 -4.53
C SER A 58 9.66 5.12 -3.46
N GLY A 59 9.90 5.48 -2.20
CA GLY A 59 8.96 5.23 -1.11
C GLY A 59 7.79 6.22 -1.15
N THR A 60 7.01 6.24 -2.24
CA THR A 60 5.63 6.74 -2.18
C THR A 60 4.82 5.68 -1.46
N SER A 61 4.88 5.76 -0.12
CA SER A 61 3.74 5.41 0.71
C SER A 61 2.53 6.09 0.06
N ARG A 62 1.54 5.32 -0.39
CA ARG A 62 0.20 5.84 -0.70
C ARG A 62 -0.45 6.32 0.59
N LYS A 63 0.15 7.32 1.24
CA LYS A 63 -0.56 8.19 2.17
C LYS A 63 -1.52 8.93 1.28
N SER A 64 -2.81 8.67 1.48
CA SER A 64 -3.94 9.43 0.95
C SER A 64 -3.48 10.81 0.51
N ALA A 65 -3.30 11.01 -0.80
CA ALA A 65 -2.98 12.31 -1.33
C ALA A 65 -4.16 13.20 -0.95
N GLY A 66 -3.99 14.01 0.09
CA GLY A 66 -4.97 15.04 0.42
C GLY A 66 -5.19 15.89 -0.82
N THR A 67 -6.37 16.51 -0.92
CA THR A 67 -6.69 17.40 -2.05
C THR A 67 -5.49 18.32 -2.34
N PRO A 68 -4.91 18.26 -3.55
CA PRO A 68 -3.78 19.11 -3.90
C PRO A 68 -4.26 20.56 -3.81
N LYS A 69 -3.59 21.34 -2.96
CA LYS A 69 -3.95 22.73 -2.69
C LYS A 69 -3.20 23.67 -3.63
N TYR A 70 -1.97 23.32 -4.01
CA TYR A 70 -1.11 24.11 -4.88
C TYR A 70 -0.65 23.29 -6.10
N VAL A 71 -0.61 23.90 -7.28
CA VAL A 71 -0.06 23.35 -8.52
C VAL A 71 1.11 24.20 -9.01
N ASN A 72 2.12 23.54 -9.55
CA ASN A 72 3.21 24.23 -10.20
C ASN A 72 2.74 24.81 -11.56
N PRO A 73 2.82 26.14 -11.78
CA PRO A 73 2.43 26.78 -13.04
C PRO A 73 3.32 26.35 -14.23
N ASP A 74 4.56 25.95 -13.95
CA ASP A 74 5.52 25.51 -14.96
C ASP A 74 5.37 24.00 -15.26
N ASN A 75 4.74 23.21 -14.37
CA ASN A 75 4.47 21.80 -14.58
C ASN A 75 3.23 21.30 -13.82
N PRO A 76 2.07 21.13 -14.48
CA PRO A 76 0.82 20.76 -13.81
C PRO A 76 0.82 19.35 -13.19
N SER A 77 1.83 18.52 -13.49
CA SER A 77 2.00 17.21 -12.85
C SER A 77 2.54 17.31 -11.42
N GLN A 78 3.09 18.46 -11.03
CA GLN A 78 3.62 18.69 -9.70
C GLN A 78 2.60 19.44 -8.85
N THR A 79 2.04 18.76 -7.86
CA THR A 79 1.08 19.33 -6.92
C THR A 79 1.55 19.17 -5.49
N TRP A 80 1.09 20.07 -4.62
CA TRP A 80 1.39 20.06 -3.19
C TRP A 80 0.15 20.34 -2.38
N THR A 81 -0.07 19.55 -1.33
CA THR A 81 -1.28 19.61 -0.52
C THR A 81 -1.26 20.74 0.52
N GLY A 82 -0.20 21.56 0.55
CA GLY A 82 0.04 22.56 1.59
C GLY A 82 0.40 21.97 2.97
N LYS A 83 0.43 20.64 3.10
CA LYS A 83 0.77 19.92 4.33
C LYS A 83 2.16 19.28 4.21
N GLY A 84 3.00 19.48 5.24
CA GLY A 84 4.33 18.87 5.33
C GLY A 84 5.44 19.66 4.61
N ARG A 85 6.50 18.96 4.18
CA ARG A 85 7.67 19.59 3.57
C ARG A 85 7.31 20.25 2.22
N GLN A 86 7.59 21.55 2.11
CA GLN A 86 7.44 22.32 0.87
C GLN A 86 8.32 21.72 -0.26
N PRO A 87 7.76 21.51 -1.46
CA PRO A 87 8.52 21.06 -2.61
C PRO A 87 9.40 22.18 -3.17
N LYS A 88 10.45 21.79 -3.91
CA LYS A 88 11.42 22.73 -4.44
C LYS A 88 10.78 23.79 -5.36
N TRP A 89 9.89 23.39 -6.25
CA TRP A 89 9.20 24.32 -7.16
C TRP A 89 8.40 25.40 -6.43
N PHE A 90 7.78 25.06 -5.29
CA PHE A 90 7.00 26.03 -4.53
C PHE A 90 7.92 27.06 -3.90
N LYS A 91 9.05 26.63 -3.32
CA LYS A 91 10.07 27.54 -2.78
C LYS A 91 10.68 28.43 -3.85
N ASP A 92 11.11 27.82 -4.95
CA ASP A 92 11.71 28.54 -6.08
C ASP A 92 10.70 29.55 -6.68
N ALA A 93 9.40 29.24 -6.69
CA ALA A 93 8.35 30.15 -7.13
C ALA A 93 8.12 31.33 -6.15
N ILE A 94 8.14 31.09 -4.84
CA ILE A 94 8.09 32.16 -3.83
C ILE A 94 9.33 33.06 -3.93
N GLU A 95 10.52 32.47 -4.11
CA GLU A 95 11.77 33.21 -4.32
C GLU A 95 11.76 34.03 -5.62
N ALA A 96 11.11 33.51 -6.67
CA ALA A 96 10.87 34.24 -7.92
C ALA A 96 9.81 35.35 -7.80
N GLY A 97 9.27 35.59 -6.59
CA GLY A 97 8.28 36.63 -6.32
C GLY A 97 6.85 36.26 -6.69
N LYS A 98 6.57 34.97 -7.00
CA LYS A 98 5.19 34.51 -7.25
C LYS A 98 4.45 34.34 -5.93
N SER A 99 3.24 34.86 -5.85
CA SER A 99 2.40 34.70 -4.66
C SER A 99 1.89 33.25 -4.53
N PRO A 100 1.83 32.69 -3.31
CA PRO A 100 1.26 31.36 -3.06
C PRO A 100 -0.15 31.18 -3.63
N GLU A 101 -0.97 32.23 -3.58
CA GLU A 101 -2.36 32.25 -4.05
C GLU A 101 -2.48 32.02 -5.55
N SER A 102 -1.49 32.47 -6.35
CA SER A 102 -1.50 32.26 -7.81
C SER A 102 -1.25 30.80 -8.20
N MET A 103 -0.79 29.98 -7.27
CA MET A 103 -0.52 28.56 -7.47
C MET A 103 -1.58 27.70 -6.78
N GLU A 104 -2.56 28.29 -6.09
CA GLU A 104 -3.64 27.57 -5.43
C GLU A 104 -4.65 27.04 -6.47
N ILE A 105 -5.10 25.78 -6.33
CA ILE A 105 -6.09 25.11 -7.20
C ILE A 105 -7.45 25.02 -6.53
#